data_AF-A0A9W6KRA0-F1
#
_entry.id   AF-A0A9W6KRA0-F1
#
_cell.length_a   1.000
_cell.length_b   1.000
_cell.length_c   1.000
_cell.angle_alpha   90.00
_cell.angle_beta   90.00
_cell.angle_gamma   90.00
#
_symmetry.space_group_name_H-M   'P 1'
#
loop_
_entity.id
_entity.type
_entity.pdbx_description
1 polymer ?
#
loop_
_entity_poly.entity_id
_entity_poly.type
_entity_poly.pdbx_seq_one_letter_code
_entity_poly.pdbx_strand_id
1 'polypeptide(L)' 'MQLVVNAVASTVADDTTVADVVRTLAGEDPRGVAVAVNGAVVPRSRWSDTRPADGDRVEVLTAVQGG' A
#
# COMPACT_ATOMS: atom_id res chain seq x y z
N MET A 1 0.54 -6.95 13.29
CA MET A 1 1.90 -7.03 12.72
C MET A 1 2.49 -5.63 12.49
N GLN A 2 3.79 -5.53 12.21
CA GLN A 2 4.48 -4.29 11.84
C GLN A 2 4.71 -4.23 10.33
N LEU A 3 4.52 -3.06 9.73
CA LEU A 3 4.88 -2.76 8.34
C LEU A 3 5.72 -1.49 8.27
N VAL A 4 6.46 -1.32 7.18
CA VAL A 4 7.08 -0.04 6.85
C VAL A 4 6.31 0.57 5.68
N VAL A 5 5.46 1.54 5.96
CA VAL A 5 4.60 2.18 4.96
C VAL A 5 5.17 3.54 4.61
N ASN A 6 5.54 3.77 3.35
CA ASN A 6 6.17 5.03 2.91
C ASN A 6 7.33 5.48 3.83
N ALA A 7 8.22 4.54 4.17
CA ALA A 7 9.34 4.69 5.10
C ALA A 7 8.97 4.94 6.59
N VAL A 8 7.68 4.86 6.96
CA VAL A 8 7.20 5.02 8.34
C VAL A 8 6.79 3.67 8.92
N ALA A 9 7.36 3.30 10.07
CA ALA A 9 6.96 2.11 10.81
C ALA A 9 5.51 2.25 11.30
N SER A 10 4.67 1.27 10.98
CA SER A 10 3.23 1.27 11.25
C SER A 10 2.77 -0.07 11.78
N THR A 11 2.01 -0.06 12.88
CA THR A 11 1.35 -1.27 13.41
C THR A 11 -0.03 -1.41 12.78
N VAL A 12 -0.32 -2.58 12.21
CA VAL A 12 -1.58 -2.89 11.51
C VAL A 12 -2.13 -4.25 11.94
N ALA A 13 -3.39 -4.53 11.63
CA ALA A 13 -3.99 -5.84 11.83
C ALA A 13 -3.39 -6.89 10.89
N ASP A 14 -3.35 -8.16 11.31
CA ASP A 14 -2.69 -9.24 10.55
C ASP A 14 -3.44 -9.60 9.25
N ASP A 15 -4.69 -9.19 9.12
CA ASP A 15 -5.51 -9.36 7.91
C ASP A 15 -5.51 -8.14 6.98
N THR A 16 -4.73 -7.10 7.31
CA THR A 16 -4.59 -5.88 6.50
C THR A 16 -4.14 -6.22 5.08
N THR A 17 -4.91 -5.75 4.11
CA THR A 17 -4.59 -5.89 2.69
C THR A 17 -3.89 -4.64 2.15
N VAL A 18 -3.29 -4.75 0.95
CA VAL A 18 -2.79 -3.57 0.23
C VAL A 18 -3.90 -2.55 0.00
N ALA A 19 -5.13 -2.98 -0.26
CA ALA A 19 -6.27 -2.08 -0.43
C ALA A 19 -6.56 -1.25 0.83
N ASP A 20 -6.42 -1.84 2.03
CA ASP A 20 -6.65 -1.15 3.29
C ASP A 20 -5.57 -0.09 3.55
N VAL A 21 -4.30 -0.41 3.31
CA VAL A 21 -3.19 0.56 3.40
C VAL A 21 -3.44 1.75 2.46
N VAL A 22 -3.83 1.48 1.22
CA VAL A 22 -4.15 2.52 0.24
C VAL A 22 -5.33 3.37 0.69
N ARG A 23 -6.41 2.74 1.19
CA ARG A 23 -7.61 3.45 1.66
C ARG A 23 -7.28 4.42 2.79
N THR A 24 -6.44 4.00 3.74
CA THR A 24 -5.99 4.85 4.85
C THR A 24 -5.22 6.08 4.36
N LEU A 25 -4.40 5.94 3.32
CA LEU A 25 -3.52 7.03 2.85
C LEU A 25 -4.15 7.92 1.78
N ALA A 26 -4.99 7.38 0.92
CA ALA A 26 -5.46 8.04 -0.29
C ALA A 26 -7.00 8.03 -0.46
N GLY A 27 -7.75 7.40 0.45
CA GLY A 27 -9.21 7.32 0.42
C GLY A 27 -9.78 6.14 -0.36
N GLU A 28 -11.12 6.08 -0.48
CA GLU A 28 -11.88 4.91 -0.98
C GLU A 28 -11.72 4.60 -2.48
N ASP A 29 -11.63 5.61 -3.35
CA ASP A 29 -11.40 5.42 -4.80
C ASP A 29 -10.21 6.27 -5.29
N PRO A 30 -8.99 5.87 -4.93
CA PRO A 30 -7.83 6.67 -5.25
C PRO A 30 -7.45 6.48 -6.71
N ARG A 31 -7.30 7.60 -7.43
CA ARG A 31 -6.89 7.65 -8.83
C ARG A 31 -5.41 7.99 -8.93
N GLY A 32 -4.75 7.43 -9.94
CA GLY A 32 -3.32 7.66 -10.16
C GLY A 32 -2.42 7.10 -9.04
N VAL A 33 -2.89 6.11 -8.28
CA VAL A 33 -2.11 5.46 -7.22
C VAL A 33 -1.45 4.19 -7.73
N ALA A 34 -0.16 4.04 -7.44
CA ALA A 34 0.60 2.81 -7.60
C ALA A 34 1.07 2.31 -6.23
N VAL A 35 1.14 0.99 -6.07
CA VAL A 35 1.63 0.36 -4.85
C VAL A 35 2.71 -0.65 -5.18
N ALA A 36 3.77 -0.68 -4.38
CA ALA A 36 4.75 -1.75 -4.37
C ALA A 36 4.87 -2.36 -2.97
N VAL A 37 5.07 -3.68 -2.92
CA VAL A 37 5.43 -4.42 -1.71
C VAL A 37 6.85 -4.96 -1.91
N ASN A 38 7.77 -4.57 -1.04
CA ASN A 38 9.20 -4.90 -1.14
C ASN A 38 9.81 -4.59 -2.53
N GLY A 39 9.40 -3.47 -3.13
CA GLY A 39 9.85 -3.03 -4.45
C GLY A 39 9.18 -3.73 -5.64
N ALA A 40 8.32 -4.72 -5.40
CA ALA A 40 7.52 -5.36 -6.44
C ALA A 40 6.15 -4.69 -6.55
N VAL A 41 5.83 -4.16 -7.74
CA VAL A 41 4.53 -3.52 -7.99
C VAL A 41 3.39 -4.52 -7.83
N VAL A 42 2.37 -4.14 -7.06
CA VAL A 42 1.13 -4.91 -6.90
C VAL A 42 0.07 -4.31 -7.82
N PRO A 43 -0.42 -5.05 -8.84
CA PRO A 43 -1.49 -4.57 -9.71
C PRO A 43 -2.76 -4.25 -8.92
N ARG A 44 -3.48 -3.18 -9.31
CA ARG A 44 -4.70 -2.73 -8.61
C ARG A 44 -5.74 -3.84 -8.41
N SER A 45 -5.89 -4.73 -9.39
CA SER A 45 -6.81 -5.87 -9.31
C SER A 45 -6.48 -6.87 -8.20
N ARG A 46 -5.27 -6.85 -7.64
CA ARG A 46 -4.82 -7.73 -6.56
C ARG A 46 -4.75 -7.05 -5.20
N TRP A 47 -5.06 -5.76 -5.10
CA TRP A 47 -4.89 -5.03 -3.84
C TRP A 47 -5.73 -5.62 -2.70
N SER A 48 -6.95 -6.06 -2.98
CA SER A 48 -7.85 -6.66 -1.99
C SER A 48 -7.44 -8.08 -1.57
N ASP A 49 -6.62 -8.76 -2.38
CA ASP A 49 -6.18 -10.14 -2.11
C ASP A 49 -4.75 -10.22 -1.58
N THR A 50 -3.96 -9.16 -1.77
CA THR A 50 -2.56 -9.12 -1.37
C THR A 50 -2.45 -8.67 0.09
N ARG A 51 -1.98 -9.57 0.95
CA ARG A 51 -1.65 -9.29 2.34
C ARG A 51 -0.13 -9.25 2.48
N PRO A 52 0.46 -8.09 2.81
CA PRO A 52 1.87 -8.02 3.17
C PRO A 52 2.16 -8.91 4.38
N ALA A 53 3.39 -9.40 4.51
CA ALA A 53 3.84 -10.12 5.70
C ALA A 53 4.37 -9.13 6.76
N ASP A 54 4.51 -9.61 8.00
CA ASP A 54 5.16 -8.85 9.07
C ASP A 54 6.58 -8.41 8.64
N GLY A 55 6.88 -7.13 8.81
CA GLY A 55 8.13 -6.48 8.42
C GLY A 55 8.20 -6.00 6.96
N ASP A 56 7.20 -6.31 6.12
CA ASP A 56 7.21 -5.88 4.71
C ASP A 56 7.17 -4.36 4.55
N ARG A 57 7.78 -3.91 3.45
CA ARG A 57 7.77 -2.52 3.02
C ARG A 57 6.67 -2.30 2.01
N VAL A 58 5.77 -1.35 2.28
CA VAL A 58 4.69 -0.97 1.38
C VAL A 58 4.89 0.48 0.95
N GLU A 59 5.07 0.70 -0.35
CA GLU A 59 5.23 2.02 -0.94
C GLU A 59 3.98 2.38 -1.71
N VAL A 60 3.31 3.46 -1.31
CA VAL A 60 2.11 4.00 -1.95
C VAL A 60 2.47 5.33 -2.59
N LEU A 61 2.46 5.35 -3.91
CA LEU A 61 2.83 6.49 -4.74
C LEU A 61 1.59 7.06 -5.40
N THR A 62 1.34 8.36 -5.22
CA THR A 62 0.34 9.10 -6.00
C THR A 62 1.05 9.76 -7.18
N ALA A 63 0.51 9.59 -8.38
CA ALA A 63 0.94 10.35 -9.54
C ALA A 63 0.67 11.82 -9.27
N VAL A 64 1.73 12.61 -9.16
CA VAL A 64 1.64 14.06 -9.32
C VAL A 64 1.66 14.34 -10.82
N GLN A 65 0.69 15.10 -11.31
CA GLN A 65 0.69 15.50 -12.71
C GLN A 65 1.90 16.42 -12.92
N GLY A 66 2.95 15.91 -13.55
CA GLY A 66 4.08 16.72 -14.01
C GLY A 66 3.59 17.64 -15.14
N GLY A 67 3.86 18.93 -14.99
CA GLY A 67 3.78 19.90 -16.09
C GLY A 67 5.03 19.84 -16.96
#